data_AF-A0A3N4KE43-F1
#
_entry.id   AF-A0A3N4KE43-F1
#
_cell.length_a   1.000
_cell.length_b   1.000
_cell.length_c   1.000
_cell.angle_alpha   90.00
_cell.angle_beta   90.00
_cell.angle_gamma   90.00
#
_symmetry.space_group_name_H-M   'P 1'
#
loop_
_entity.id
_entity.type
_entity.pdbx_description
1 polymer ?
#
loop_
_entity_poly.entity_id
_entity_poly.type
_entity_poly.pdbx_seq_one_letter_code
_entity_poly.pdbx_strand_id
1 'polypeptide(L)'
;MSPFFRIAYMAYLDLKIRRLETEIANDASITRRRQFDVLIAEIKTRITENNAEMEGGHANFAVWTAKNAEHLLEKSRLESLREPLTGRAKHILAKVRTLKLRRYVFELCTKSIHAIPSSALEGNAGV
;
A
#
# COMPACT_ATOMS: atom_id res chain seq x y z
N MET A 1 -25.84 10.15 15.48
CA MET A 1 -25.10 10.92 14.43
C MET A 1 -26.00 11.07 13.21
N SER A 2 -26.20 12.29 12.69
CA SER A 2 -27.10 12.50 11.55
C SER A 2 -26.59 11.82 10.27
N PRO A 3 -27.46 11.19 9.46
CA PRO A 3 -27.10 10.64 8.15
C PRO A 3 -26.42 11.66 7.23
N PHE A 4 -26.86 12.92 7.28
CA PHE A 4 -26.25 14.02 6.50
C PHE A 4 -24.80 14.29 6.91
N PHE A 5 -24.53 14.29 8.22
CA PHE A 5 -23.16 14.46 8.73
C PHE A 5 -22.25 13.31 8.28
N ARG A 6 -22.76 12.06 8.30
CA ARG A 6 -22.02 10.89 7.81
C ARG A 6 -21.58 11.06 6.36
N ILE A 7 -22.51 11.43 5.49
CA ILE A 7 -22.28 11.61 4.04
C ILE A 7 -21.30 12.76 3.80
N ALA A 8 -21.54 13.91 4.42
CA ALA A 8 -20.69 15.10 4.25
C ALA A 8 -19.25 14.85 4.72
N TYR A 9 -19.08 14.17 5.86
CA TYR A 9 -17.75 13.87 6.39
C TYR A 9 -17.00 12.83 5.53
N MET A 10 -17.68 11.80 5.02
CA MET A 10 -17.09 10.85 4.07
C MET A 10 -16.65 11.54 2.77
N ALA A 11 -17.52 12.38 2.19
CA ALA A 11 -17.21 13.13 0.97
C ALA A 11 -16.01 14.07 1.17
N TYR A 12 -15.92 14.71 2.34
CA TYR A 12 -14.77 15.54 2.71
C TYR A 12 -13.46 14.74 2.80
N LEU A 13 -13.49 13.56 3.43
CA LEU A 13 -12.32 12.69 3.51
C LEU A 13 -11.90 12.20 2.12
N ASP A 14 -12.85 11.80 1.28
CA ASP A 14 -12.59 11.36 -0.10
C ASP A 14 -11.98 12.47 -0.94
N LEU A 15 -12.51 13.70 -0.85
CA LEU A 15 -11.95 14.85 -1.57
C LEU A 15 -10.50 15.13 -1.13
N LYS A 16 -10.22 15.10 0.17
CA LYS A 16 -8.85 15.30 0.68
C LYS A 16 -7.90 14.19 0.26
N ILE A 17 -8.35 12.94 0.29
CA ILE A 17 -7.56 11.79 -0.16
C ILE A 17 -7.22 11.95 -1.64
N ARG A 18 -8.22 12.22 -2.50
CA ARG A 18 -8.00 12.41 -3.95
C ARG A 18 -7.01 13.52 -4.24
N ARG A 19 -7.10 14.66 -3.54
CA ARG A 19 -6.16 15.78 -3.71
C ARG A 19 -4.72 15.36 -3.42
N LEU A 20 -4.51 14.66 -2.31
CA LEU A 20 -3.18 14.14 -1.96
C LEU A 20 -2.71 13.05 -2.91
N GLU A 21 -3.61 12.21 -3.43
CA GLU A 21 -3.27 11.21 -4.46
C GLU A 21 -2.80 11.87 -5.76
N THR A 22 -3.41 12.99 -6.16
CA THR A 22 -2.92 13.81 -7.28
C THR A 22 -1.54 14.40 -6.97
N GLU A 23 -1.32 14.94 -5.77
CA GLU A 23 0.00 15.43 -5.35
C GLU A 23 1.07 14.31 -5.37
N ILE A 24 0.69 13.10 -4.95
CA ILE A 24 1.57 11.91 -4.98
C ILE A 24 1.92 11.52 -6.41
N ALA A 25 0.96 11.55 -7.33
CA ALA A 25 1.18 11.22 -8.74
C ALA A 25 2.12 12.23 -9.42
N ASN A 26 2.05 13.50 -9.01
CA ASN A 26 2.85 14.59 -9.56
C ASN A 26 4.20 14.79 -8.86
N ASP A 27 4.47 14.09 -7.75
CA ASP A 27 5.74 14.20 -7.03
C ASP A 27 6.81 13.31 -7.71
N ALA A 28 7.80 13.97 -8.33
CA ALA A 28 8.87 13.29 -9.07
C ALA A 28 9.70 12.33 -8.19
N SER A 29 9.90 12.64 -6.91
CA SER A 29 10.65 11.78 -5.99
C SER A 29 9.87 10.49 -5.70
N ILE A 30 8.54 10.59 -5.52
CA ILE A 30 7.68 9.41 -5.35
C ILE A 30 7.63 8.58 -6.62
N THR A 31 7.46 9.21 -7.79
CA THR A 31 7.39 8.50 -9.07
C THR A 31 8.68 7.76 -9.38
N ARG A 32 9.83 8.43 -9.25
CA ARG A 32 11.15 7.81 -9.43
C ARG A 32 11.36 6.64 -8.47
N ARG A 33 10.96 6.81 -7.20
CA ARG A 33 11.04 5.74 -6.19
C ARG A 33 10.21 4.52 -6.60
N ARG A 34 8.99 4.72 -7.09
CA ARG A 34 8.12 3.64 -7.57
C ARG A 34 8.71 2.91 -8.76
N GLN A 35 9.34 3.62 -9.69
CA GLN A 35 10.02 3.01 -10.84
C GLN A 35 11.15 2.07 -10.38
N PHE A 36 11.99 2.51 -9.44
CA PHE A 36 13.00 1.63 -8.85
C PHE A 36 12.39 0.42 -8.13
N ASP A 37 11.27 0.61 -7.42
CA ASP A 37 10.59 -0.48 -6.72
C ASP A 37 10.05 -1.54 -7.69
N VAL A 38 9.54 -1.11 -8.85
CA VAL A 38 9.09 -2.01 -9.93
C VAL A 38 10.27 -2.79 -10.51
N LEU A 39 11.37 -2.12 -10.89
CA LEU A 39 12.54 -2.78 -11.45
C LEU A 39 13.18 -3.78 -10.46
N ILE A 40 13.27 -3.42 -9.18
CA ILE A 40 13.76 -4.33 -8.13
C ILE A 40 12.82 -5.53 -7.97
N ALA A 41 11.50 -5.34 -8.10
CA ALA A 41 10.55 -6.44 -8.05
C ALA A 41 10.70 -7.38 -9.25
N GLU A 42 10.86 -6.84 -10.46
CA GLU A 42 11.12 -7.64 -11.68
C GLU A 42 12.39 -8.48 -11.54
N ILE A 43 13.47 -7.92 -10.98
CA ILE A 43 14.68 -8.70 -10.73
C ILE A 43 14.43 -9.83 -9.72
N LYS A 44 13.64 -9.60 -8.66
CA LYS A 44 13.27 -10.65 -7.70
C LYS A 44 12.46 -11.76 -8.37
N THR A 45 11.57 -11.41 -9.29
CA THR A 45 10.84 -12.40 -10.10
C THR A 45 11.82 -13.23 -10.93
N ARG A 46 12.75 -12.60 -11.66
CA ARG A 46 13.76 -13.33 -12.47
C ARG A 46 14.62 -14.28 -11.63
N ILE A 47 15.03 -13.86 -10.43
CA ILE A 47 15.76 -14.74 -9.49
C ILE A 47 14.89 -15.93 -9.08
N THR A 48 13.60 -15.70 -8.83
CA THR A 48 12.66 -16.74 -8.42
C THR A 48 12.42 -17.74 -9.55
N GLU A 49 12.25 -17.26 -10.77
CA GLU A 49 12.12 -18.08 -11.99
C GLU A 49 13.39 -18.91 -12.23
N ASN A 50 14.56 -18.28 -12.16
CA ASN A 50 15.85 -18.98 -12.31
C ASN A 50 16.06 -20.05 -11.22
N ASN A 51 15.62 -19.82 -9.99
CA ASN A 51 15.63 -20.83 -8.92
C ASN A 51 14.70 -22.01 -9.24
N ALA A 52 13.49 -21.74 -9.74
CA ALA A 52 12.54 -22.79 -10.12
C ALA A 52 13.08 -23.64 -11.29
N GLU A 53 13.77 -23.04 -12.27
CA GLU A 53 14.43 -23.78 -13.36
C GLU A 53 15.50 -24.75 -12.87
N MET A 54 16.27 -24.35 -11.85
CA MET A 54 17.29 -25.21 -11.23
C MET A 54 16.65 -26.34 -10.42
N GLU A 55 15.62 -26.06 -9.62
CA GLU A 55 14.88 -27.07 -8.86
C GLU A 55 14.21 -28.10 -9.79
N GLY A 56 13.73 -27.68 -10.96
CA GLY A 56 13.18 -28.55 -11.99
C GLY A 56 14.21 -29.38 -12.77
N GLY A 57 15.51 -29.23 -12.48
CA GLY A 57 16.59 -29.96 -13.16
C GLY A 57 16.87 -29.48 -14.59
N HIS A 58 16.34 -28.33 -14.99
CA HIS A 58 16.45 -27.80 -16.35
C HIS A 58 17.68 -26.89 -16.56
N ALA A 59 18.40 -26.54 -15.49
CA ALA A 59 19.54 -25.62 -15.55
C ALA A 59 20.87 -26.28 -15.13
N ASN A 60 21.94 -25.94 -15.85
CA ASN A 60 23.31 -26.24 -15.41
C ASN A 60 23.66 -25.34 -14.21
N PHE A 61 24.13 -25.93 -13.11
CA PHE A 61 24.47 -25.23 -11.86
C PHE A 61 25.43 -24.03 -12.05
N ALA A 62 26.44 -24.16 -12.92
CA ALA A 62 27.38 -23.07 -13.18
C ALA A 62 26.69 -21.89 -13.90
N VAL A 63 25.79 -22.18 -14.84
CA VAL A 63 25.00 -21.18 -15.57
C VAL A 63 24.00 -20.51 -14.64
N TRP A 64 23.32 -21.29 -13.80
CA TRP A 64 22.39 -20.78 -12.79
C TRP A 64 23.08 -19.81 -11.82
N THR A 65 24.24 -20.21 -11.29
CA THR A 65 25.01 -19.40 -10.34
C THR A 65 25.44 -18.08 -10.96
N ALA A 66 25.93 -18.09 -12.21
CA ALA A 66 26.32 -16.89 -12.93
C ALA A 66 25.14 -15.93 -13.14
N LYS A 67 23.99 -16.43 -13.59
CA LYS A 67 22.76 -15.64 -13.78
C LYS A 67 22.27 -15.02 -12.48
N ASN A 68 22.24 -15.79 -11.39
CA ASN A 68 21.81 -15.26 -10.09
C ASN A 68 22.76 -14.20 -9.55
N ALA A 69 24.07 -14.37 -9.72
CA ALA A 69 25.05 -13.35 -9.33
C ALA A 69 24.83 -12.04 -10.11
N GLU A 70 24.57 -12.12 -11.41
CA GLU A 70 24.26 -10.96 -12.26
C GLU A 70 23.00 -10.22 -11.78
N HIS A 71 21.90 -10.96 -11.54
CA HIS A 71 20.66 -10.38 -11.02
C HIS A 71 20.85 -9.73 -9.65
N LEU A 72 21.64 -10.32 -8.76
CA LEU A 72 21.93 -9.73 -7.44
C LEU A 72 22.76 -8.44 -7.56
N LEU A 73 23.72 -8.39 -8.49
CA LEU A 73 24.50 -7.18 -8.77
C LEU A 73 23.62 -6.08 -9.36
N GLU A 74 22.75 -6.42 -10.33
CA GLU A 74 21.79 -5.48 -10.91
C GLU A 74 20.86 -4.91 -9.84
N LYS A 75 20.31 -5.77 -8.97
CA LYS A 75 19.47 -5.35 -7.84
C LYS A 75 20.22 -4.39 -6.91
N SER A 76 21.45 -4.74 -6.51
CA SER A 76 22.30 -3.90 -5.64
C SER A 76 22.54 -2.52 -6.26
N ARG A 77 22.81 -2.47 -7.57
CA ARG A 77 23.00 -1.21 -8.32
C ARG A 77 21.74 -0.37 -8.33
N LEU A 78 20.55 -0.97 -8.51
CA LEU A 78 19.30 -0.21 -8.45
C LEU A 78 19.01 0.29 -7.02
N GLU A 79 19.30 -0.51 -6.00
CA GLU A 79 19.14 -0.10 -4.60
C GLU A 79 20.07 1.06 -4.22
N SER A 80 21.29 1.13 -4.76
CA SER A 80 22.22 2.23 -4.51
C SER A 80 21.84 3.52 -5.25
N LEU A 81 21.24 3.41 -6.45
CA LEU A 81 20.74 4.55 -7.23
C LEU A 81 19.40 5.10 -6.70
N ARG A 82 18.74 4.36 -5.80
CA ARG A 82 17.42 4.72 -5.26
C ARG A 82 17.54 5.84 -4.23
N GLU A 83 17.39 7.08 -4.70
CA GLU A 83 17.38 8.27 -3.86
C GLU A 83 16.34 8.17 -2.72
N PRO A 84 16.64 8.75 -1.54
CA PRO A 84 15.68 8.85 -0.45
C PRO A 84 14.51 9.75 -0.85
N LEU A 85 13.32 9.43 -0.36
CA LEU A 85 12.17 10.33 -0.50
C LEU A 85 12.46 11.67 0.15
N THR A 86 12.05 12.75 -0.50
CA THR A 86 12.12 14.10 0.09
C THR A 86 11.25 14.20 1.36
N GLY A 87 11.54 15.17 2.23
CA GLY A 87 10.72 15.41 3.42
C GLY A 87 9.25 15.68 3.08
N ARG A 88 9.00 16.42 1.99
CA ARG A 88 7.66 16.67 1.45
C ARG A 88 6.97 15.38 1.01
N ALA A 89 7.64 14.55 0.21
CA ALA A 89 7.10 13.28 -0.26
C ALA A 89 6.73 12.35 0.92
N LYS A 90 7.60 12.27 1.93
CA LYS A 90 7.32 11.52 3.18
C LYS A 90 6.09 12.07 3.89
N HIS A 91 5.96 13.39 4.00
CA HIS A 91 4.81 14.02 4.64
C HIS A 91 3.49 13.75 3.90
N ILE A 92 3.46 13.91 2.58
CA ILE A 92 2.26 13.67 1.76
C ILE A 92 1.82 12.19 1.87
N LEU A 93 2.77 11.25 1.78
CA LEU A 93 2.49 9.82 1.94
C LEU A 93 1.97 9.47 3.33
N ALA A 94 2.52 10.07 4.39
CA ALA A 94 2.02 9.88 5.75
C ALA A 94 0.59 10.43 5.88
N LYS A 95 0.34 11.63 5.36
CA LYS A 95 -0.96 12.29 5.45
C LYS A 95 -2.06 11.54 4.71
N VAL A 96 -1.79 11.00 3.52
CA VAL A 96 -2.78 10.20 2.79
C VAL A 96 -3.09 8.90 3.54
N ARG A 97 -2.08 8.24 4.15
CA ARG A 97 -2.29 7.03 4.98
C ARG A 97 -3.16 7.34 6.18
N THR A 98 -2.88 8.42 6.90
CA THR A 98 -3.69 8.85 8.04
C THR A 98 -5.14 9.12 7.63
N LEU A 99 -5.38 9.78 6.49
CA LEU A 99 -6.73 10.06 6.03
C LEU A 99 -7.47 8.80 5.58
N LYS A 100 -6.80 7.88 4.87
CA LYS A 100 -7.37 6.57 4.51
C LYS A 100 -7.74 5.75 5.74
N LEU A 101 -6.88 5.73 6.77
CA LEU A 101 -7.17 5.08 8.04
C LEU A 101 -8.37 5.72 8.74
N ARG A 102 -8.41 7.06 8.83
CA ARG A 102 -9.55 7.78 9.42
C ARG A 102 -10.85 7.47 8.69
N ARG A 103 -10.83 7.42 7.36
CA ARG A 103 -11.98 7.05 6.54
C ARG A 103 -12.43 5.62 6.84
N TYR A 104 -11.50 4.67 6.89
CA TYR A 104 -11.77 3.27 7.21
C TYR A 104 -12.38 3.11 8.61
N VAL A 105 -11.77 3.72 9.63
CA VAL A 105 -12.28 3.69 11.01
C VAL A 105 -13.67 4.32 11.07
N PHE A 106 -13.89 5.46 10.43
CA PHE A 106 -15.21 6.08 10.39
C PHE A 106 -16.24 5.19 9.71
N GLU A 107 -15.88 4.52 8.62
CA GLU A 107 -16.73 3.54 7.93
C GLU A 107 -17.12 2.40 8.87
N LEU A 108 -16.15 1.81 9.58
CA LEU A 108 -16.37 0.75 10.56
C LEU A 108 -17.31 1.21 11.69
N CYS A 109 -17.05 2.37 12.30
CA CYS A 109 -17.90 2.90 13.37
C CYS A 109 -19.32 3.15 12.89
N THR A 110 -19.51 3.60 11.65
CA THR A 110 -20.86 3.80 11.10
C THR A 110 -21.60 2.49 10.82
N LYS A 111 -20.87 1.42 10.47
CA LYS A 111 -21.43 0.08 10.27
C LYS A 111 -21.77 -0.60 11.60
N SER A 112 -20.92 -0.46 12.62
CA SER A 112 -21.14 -1.09 13.94
C SER A 112 -22.33 -0.49 14.69
N ILE A 113 -22.63 0.81 14.52
CA ILE A 113 -23.81 1.45 15.12
C ILE A 113 -25.13 0.88 14.57
N HIS A 114 -25.13 0.29 13.37
CA HIS A 114 -26.33 -0.34 12.79
C HIS A 114 -26.46 -1.84 13.15
N ALA A 115 -25.51 -2.39 13.91
CA ALA A 115 -25.49 -3.79 14.31
C ALA A 115 -26.01 -4.05 15.74
N ILE A 116 -26.51 -3.03 16.45
CA ILE A 116 -27.25 -3.22 17.70
C ILE A 116 -28.73 -3.43 17.33
N PRO A 117 -29.28 -4.65 17.40
CA PRO A 117 -30.71 -4.85 17.21
C PRO A 117 -31.46 -4.13 18.33
N SER A 118 -32.50 -3.38 17.97
CA SER A 118 -33.36 -2.64 18.90
C SER A 118 -34.04 -3.53 19.96
N SER A 119 -34.01 -4.86 19.77
CA SER A 119 -34.52 -5.85 20.72
C SER A 119 -33.67 -6.00 22.00
N ALA A 120 -32.47 -5.41 22.07
CA ALA A 120 -31.65 -5.42 23.29
C ALA A 120 -32.04 -4.34 24.31
N LEU A 121 -32.99 -3.46 24.00
CA LEU A 121 -33.40 -2.34 24.87
C LEU A 121 -34.80 -2.49 25.48
N GLU A 122 -35.60 -3.50 25.11
CA GLU A 122 -36.96 -3.71 25.65
C GLU A 122 -37.03 -4.77 26.76
N GLY A 123 -35.93 -5.43 27.10
CA GLY A 123 -35.91 -6.54 28.07
C GLY A 123 -35.72 -6.15 29.54
N ASN A 124 -35.87 -4.88 29.94
CA ASN A 124 -35.65 -4.49 31.34
C ASN A 124 -36.61 -3.40 31.85
N ALA A 125 -37.88 -3.47 31.46
CA ALA A 125 -38.98 -2.76 32.12
C ALA A 125 -39.88 -3.80 32.81
N GLY A 126 -39.35 -4.40 33.87
CA GLY A 126 -40.05 -5.37 34.71
C GLY A 126 -39.76 -5.13 36.18
N VAL A 127 -40.36 -4.08 36.73
CA VAL A 127 -40.76 -3.95 38.14
C VAL A 127 -42.12 -3.28 38.16
#